data_AF-A0A433VUE8-F1
#
_entry.id   AF-A0A433VUE8-F1
#
_cell.length_a   1.000
_cell.length_b   1.000
_cell.length_c   1.000
_cell.angle_alpha   90.00
_cell.angle_beta   90.00
_cell.angle_gamma   90.00
#
_symmetry.space_group_name_H-M   'P 1'
#
loop_
_entity.id
_entity.type
_entity.pdbx_description
1 polymer ?
#
loop_
_entity_poly.entity_id
_entity_poly.type
_entity_poly.pdbx_seq_one_letter_code
_entity_poly.pdbx_strand_id
1 'polypeptide(L)'
;MDLTGGQAVLGGADPSQNIDKLQHLMAYQVGDYLLMGFEDIIGGGDLDFNDVVFVVDFGKGNLTNQAVPEPGTMAALLGVTGASMWMRRRKKQASA
;
A
#
# COMPACT_ATOMS: atom_id res chain seq x y z
N MET A 1 7.64 13.58 32.22
CA MET A 1 6.41 12.86 32.59
C MET A 1 5.98 12.10 31.37
N ASP A 2 5.94 10.77 31.44
CA ASP A 2 5.36 9.95 30.39
C ASP A 2 3.84 10.08 30.47
N LEU A 3 3.23 10.70 29.45
CA LEU A 3 1.81 11.04 29.43
C LEU A 3 0.93 9.85 29.01
N THR A 4 1.50 8.67 28.73
CA THR A 4 0.80 7.61 28.00
C THR A 4 0.69 6.28 28.77
N GLY A 5 1.21 6.22 30.00
CA GLY A 5 1.08 5.03 30.84
C GLY A 5 1.71 3.78 30.23
N GLY A 6 2.82 3.92 29.50
CA GLY A 6 3.51 2.81 28.85
C GLY A 6 2.96 2.38 27.49
N GLN A 7 1.97 3.08 26.92
CA GLN A 7 1.67 2.94 25.49
C GLN A 7 2.65 3.79 24.69
N ALA A 8 3.48 3.16 23.86
CA ALA A 8 4.28 3.89 22.89
C ALA A 8 3.33 4.67 21.97
N VAL A 9 3.30 6.01 22.11
CA VAL A 9 2.65 6.88 21.14
C VAL A 9 3.64 7.02 20.00
N LEU A 10 3.46 6.18 18.98
CA LEU A 10 4.24 6.23 17.76
C LEU A 10 3.60 7.28 16.86
N GLY A 11 4.27 8.41 16.65
CA GLY A 11 3.88 9.39 15.66
C GLY A 11 4.10 8.86 14.24
N GLY A 12 3.10 9.03 13.36
CA GLY A 12 3.13 8.58 11.97
C GLY A 12 3.09 9.71 10.94
N ALA A 13 2.92 9.33 9.68
CA ALA A 13 2.86 10.27 8.56
C ALA A 13 1.51 11.00 8.41
N ASP A 14 0.43 10.48 9.01
CA ASP A 14 -0.90 11.10 9.01
C ASP A 14 -1.14 11.87 10.32
N PRO A 15 -1.14 13.22 10.29
CA PRO A 15 -1.35 14.03 11.49
C PRO A 15 -2.71 13.78 12.15
N SER A 16 -3.73 13.35 11.41
CA SER A 16 -5.06 13.09 11.97
C SER A 16 -5.05 11.96 13.01
N GLN A 17 -4.12 11.00 12.85
CA GLN A 17 -3.94 9.85 13.73
C GLN A 17 -2.98 10.14 14.89
N ASN A 18 -2.25 11.25 14.84
CA ASN A 18 -1.30 11.64 15.87
C ASN A 18 -1.98 12.44 17.00
N ILE A 19 -1.43 12.35 18.22
CA ILE A 19 -2.04 12.93 19.43
C ILE A 19 -2.02 14.46 19.44
N ASP A 20 -0.97 15.04 18.85
CA ASP A 20 -0.70 16.48 18.76
C ASP A 20 -1.10 17.09 17.42
N LYS A 21 -1.63 16.28 16.49
CA LYS A 21 -2.01 16.70 15.14
C LYS A 21 -0.86 17.21 14.30
N LEU A 22 0.36 16.76 14.59
CA LEU A 22 1.55 17.02 13.79
C LEU A 22 1.97 15.76 13.02
N GLN A 23 2.72 15.94 11.93
CA GLN A 23 3.35 14.84 11.20
C GLN A 23 4.66 14.47 11.91
N HIS A 24 4.94 13.18 12.09
CA HIS A 24 6.18 12.70 12.73
C HIS A 24 7.02 11.78 11.84
N LEU A 25 6.57 11.52 10.61
CA LEU A 25 7.27 10.69 9.63
C LEU A 25 7.17 11.33 8.26
N MET A 26 8.32 11.56 7.61
CA MET A 26 8.41 11.89 6.20
C MET A 26 9.11 10.77 5.44
N ALA A 27 8.65 10.49 4.22
CA ALA A 27 9.25 9.47 3.39
C ALA A 27 9.39 9.94 1.94
N TYR A 28 10.54 9.62 1.34
CA TYR A 28 10.87 9.94 -0.05
C TYR A 28 11.44 8.71 -0.73
N GLN A 29 11.04 8.49 -1.99
CA GLN A 29 11.72 7.53 -2.84
C GLN A 29 13.02 8.13 -3.38
N VAL A 30 14.14 7.45 -3.16
CA VAL A 30 15.46 7.81 -3.69
C VAL A 30 15.99 6.62 -4.50
N GLY A 31 15.80 6.65 -5.82
CA GLY A 31 16.07 5.49 -6.67
C GLY A 31 15.14 4.31 -6.33
N ASP A 32 15.73 3.16 -6.01
CA ASP A 32 15.01 1.94 -5.58
C ASP A 32 14.87 1.84 -4.04
N TYR A 33 15.21 2.90 -3.31
CA TYR A 33 15.16 2.94 -1.84
C TYR A 33 14.05 3.88 -1.33
N LEU A 34 13.49 3.54 -0.17
CA LEU A 34 12.64 4.44 0.61
C LEU A 34 13.46 5.06 1.74
N LEU A 35 13.73 6.35 1.64
CA LEU A 35 14.29 7.14 2.72
C LEU A 35 13.14 7.56 3.65
N MET A 36 13.29 7.33 4.95
CA MET A 36 12.32 7.71 5.98
C MET A 36 13.02 8.49 7.08
N GLY A 37 12.49 9.67 7.42
CA GLY A 37 12.93 10.51 8.54
C GLY A 37 11.82 10.69 9.56
N PHE A 38 12.18 10.73 10.84
CA PHE A 38 11.26 10.80 11.97
C PHE A 38 11.56 12.00 12.88
N GLU A 39 10.51 12.52 13.51
CA GLU A 39 10.57 13.43 14.66
C GLU A 39 10.07 12.64 15.89
N ASP A 40 10.93 12.41 16.88
CA ASP A 40 10.64 11.46 17.98
C ASP A 40 9.87 12.09 19.17
N ILE A 41 9.70 13.41 19.15
CA ILE A 41 9.05 14.16 20.23
C ILE A 41 7.65 14.66 19.86
N ILE A 42 6.72 14.54 20.81
CA ILE A 42 5.36 15.10 20.72
C ILE A 42 5.39 16.62 20.92
N GLY A 43 4.68 17.35 20.07
CA GLY A 43 4.64 18.82 20.04
C GLY A 43 5.53 19.44 18.97
N GLY A 44 6.31 18.63 18.25
CA GLY A 44 7.08 18.99 17.05
C GLY A 44 8.23 19.94 17.31
N GLY A 45 9.44 19.40 17.53
CA GLY A 45 10.66 20.12 17.90
C GLY A 45 11.08 21.20 16.91
N ASP A 46 12.09 20.94 16.09
CA ASP A 46 12.50 21.86 15.02
C ASP A 46 12.03 21.41 13.62
N LEU A 47 11.36 20.26 13.55
CA LEU A 47 10.66 19.75 12.37
C LEU A 47 11.58 19.49 11.19
N ASP A 48 12.82 19.08 11.45
CA ASP A 48 13.77 18.69 10.42
C ASP A 48 13.74 17.17 10.11
N PHE A 49 13.06 16.39 10.95
CA PHE A 49 12.80 14.94 10.81
C PHE A 49 14.09 14.09 10.70
N ASN A 50 15.18 14.52 11.34
CA ASN A 50 16.44 13.79 11.34
C ASN A 50 16.80 13.11 12.67
N ASP A 51 15.93 13.15 13.68
CA ASP A 51 16.13 12.47 14.97
C ASP A 51 16.44 10.98 14.75
N VAL A 52 15.70 10.35 13.83
CA VAL A 52 15.97 8.99 13.36
C VAL A 52 15.74 8.89 11.85
N VAL A 53 16.70 8.32 11.14
CA VAL A 53 16.64 8.12 9.68
C VAL A 53 16.85 6.65 9.33
N PHE A 54 15.96 6.11 8.50
CA PHE A 54 16.08 4.78 7.90
C PHE A 54 16.13 4.87 6.38
N VAL A 55 16.89 3.97 5.78
CA VAL A 55 16.81 3.69 4.34
C VAL A 55 16.41 2.24 4.18
N VAL A 56 15.30 2.01 3.49
CA VAL A 56 14.76 0.66 3.27
C VAL A 56 14.88 0.31 1.80
N ASP A 57 15.56 -0.81 1.55
CA ASP A 57 15.60 -1.45 0.23
C ASP A 57 14.46 -2.47 0.15
N PHE A 58 13.49 -2.20 -0.72
CA PHE A 58 12.40 -3.14 -0.99
C PHE A 58 12.73 -4.09 -2.15
N GLY A 59 13.90 -3.95 -2.77
CA GLY A 59 14.28 -4.58 -4.01
C GLY A 59 13.81 -3.79 -5.23
N LYS A 60 14.56 -3.92 -6.32
CA LYS A 60 14.33 -3.21 -7.58
C LYS A 60 12.89 -3.35 -8.07
N GLY A 61 12.23 -2.21 -8.30
CA GLY A 61 10.86 -2.13 -8.83
C GLY A 61 9.73 -2.35 -7.81
N ASN A 62 10.03 -2.67 -6.55
CA ASN A 62 9.01 -2.97 -5.53
C ASN A 62 8.47 -1.74 -4.78
N LEU A 63 8.98 -0.54 -5.08
CA LEU A 63 8.53 0.72 -4.47
C LEU A 63 7.37 1.41 -5.20
N THR A 64 6.91 0.84 -6.32
CA THR A 64 5.82 1.42 -7.10
C THR A 64 4.50 0.77 -6.72
N ASN A 65 3.41 1.55 -6.75
CA ASN A 65 2.04 1.01 -6.75
C ASN A 65 1.76 0.38 -8.13
N GLN A 66 2.46 -0.72 -8.44
CA GLN A 66 2.26 -1.43 -9.69
C GLN A 66 0.96 -2.23 -9.56
N ALA A 67 -0.03 -1.89 -10.38
CA ALA A 67 -1.25 -2.66 -10.48
C ALA A 67 -0.88 -4.10 -10.85
N VAL A 68 -1.17 -5.04 -9.94
CA VAL A 68 -1.02 -6.47 -10.22
C VAL A 68 -2.02 -6.82 -11.32
N PRO A 69 -1.57 -7.29 -12.50
CA PRO A 69 -2.49 -7.68 -13.57
C PRO A 69 -3.48 -8.72 -13.05
N GLU A 70 -4.76 -8.61 -13.42
CA GLU A 70 -5.75 -9.60 -13.02
C GLU A 70 -5.24 -11.00 -13.37
N PRO A 71 -5.22 -11.95 -12.42
CA PRO A 71 -4.83 -13.32 -12.72
C PRO A 71 -5.66 -13.83 -13.91
N GLY A 72 -5.01 -14.48 -14.89
CA GLY A 72 -5.64 -14.99 -16.11
C GLY A 72 -6.87 -15.89 -15.89
N THR A 73 -7.14 -16.28 -14.64
CA THR A 73 -8.38 -16.83 -14.12
C THR A 73 -9.64 -16.11 -14.61
N MET A 74 -9.68 -14.76 -14.62
CA MET A 74 -10.87 -14.04 -15.11
C MET A 74 -11.10 -14.26 -16.60
N ALA A 75 -10.03 -14.19 -17.41
CA ALA A 75 -10.10 -14.48 -18.83
C ALA A 75 -10.49 -15.94 -19.10
N ALA A 76 -9.97 -16.89 -18.31
CA ALA A 76 -10.31 -18.30 -18.40
C ALA A 76 -11.79 -18.57 -18.05
N LEU A 77 -12.30 -17.97 -16.95
CA LEU A 77 -13.71 -18.03 -16.56
C LEU A 77 -14.61 -17.50 -17.68
N LEU A 78 -14.31 -16.32 -18.22
CA LEU A 78 -15.08 -15.74 -19.32
C LEU A 78 -15.01 -16.61 -20.58
N GLY A 79 -13.84 -17.15 -20.92
CA GLY A 79 -13.65 -18.04 -22.06
C GLY A 79 -14.47 -19.33 -21.97
N VAL A 80 -14.41 -20.03 -20.83
CA VAL A 80 -15.19 -21.26 -20.59
C VAL A 80 -16.69 -20.98 -20.60
N THR A 81 -17.10 -19.87 -19.98
CA THR A 81 -18.52 -19.47 -19.93
C THR A 81 -19.05 -19.14 -21.33
N GLY A 82 -18.28 -18.39 -22.14
CA GLY A 82 -18.63 -18.08 -23.52
C GLY A 82 -18.72 -19.34 -24.40
N ALA A 83 -17.71 -20.22 -24.32
CA ALA A 83 -17.67 -21.46 -25.10
C ALA A 83 -18.84 -22.40 -24.76
N SER A 84 -19.16 -22.54 -23.48
CA SER A 84 -20.28 -23.37 -23.02
C SER A 84 -21.64 -22.81 -23.45
N MET A 85 -21.85 -21.49 -23.42
CA MET A 85 -23.06 -20.87 -23.99
C MET A 85 -23.17 -21.09 -25.51
N TRP A 86 -22.06 -20.97 -26.25
CA TRP A 86 -22.04 -21.17 -27.70
C TRP A 86 -22.35 -22.62 -28.09
N MET A 87 -21.74 -23.60 -27.41
CA MET A 87 -22.04 -25.01 -27.60
C MET A 87 -23.50 -25.35 -27.31
N ARG A 88 -24.09 -24.75 -26.26
CA ARG A 88 -25.52 -24.91 -25.95
C ARG A 88 -26.43 -24.35 -27.04
N ARG A 89 -26.08 -23.21 -27.65
CA ARG A 89 -26.84 -22.64 -28.78
C ARG A 89 -26.80 -23.54 -30.01
N ARG A 90 -25.64 -24.10 -30.34
CA ARG A 90 -25.49 -25.05 -31.47
C ARG A 90 -26.33 -26.29 -31.30
N LYS A 91 -26.37 -26.87 -30.09
CA LYS A 91 -27.24 -28.03 -29.81
C LYS A 91 -28.72 -27.71 -29.98
N LYS A 92 -29.19 -26.54 -29.54
CA LYS A 92 -30.59 -26.13 -29.72
C LYS A 92 -30.97 -25.94 -31.20
N GLN A 93 -30.05 -25.46 -32.03
CA GLN A 93 -30.28 -25.27 -33.46
C GLN A 93 -30.27 -26.57 -34.27
N ALA A 94 -29.59 -27.61 -33.78
CA ALA A 94 -29.52 -28.92 -34.44
C ALA A 94 -30.64 -29.90 -34.02
N SER A 95 -31.48 -29.51 -33.06
CA SER A 95 -32.60 -30.31 -32.54
C SER A 95 -33.97 -29.69 -32.84
N ALA A 96 -34.01 -28.67 -33.70
CA ALA A 96 -35.21 -28.05 -34.27
C ALA A 96 -35.24 -28.34 -35.78
#